data_AF-A0A956CVK8-F1
#
_entry.id   AF-A0A956CVK8-F1
#
_cell.length_a   1.000
_cell.length_b   1.000
_cell.length_c   1.000
_cell.angle_alpha   90.00
_cell.angle_beta   90.00
_cell.angle_gamma   90.00
#
_symmetry.space_group_name_H-M   'P 1'
#
loop_
_entity.id
_entity.type
_entity.pdbx_description
1 polymer ?
#
loop_
_entity_poly.entity_id
_entity_poly.type
_entity_poly.pdbx_seq_one_letter_code
_entity_poly.pdbx_strand_id
1 'polypeptide(L)'
;MSEAAAKGEKPQKTGGFFASMRKIDTAVFNAEKAVVAFSLVTITVVVFVDVVARRINAPDSKIGRLISKIARVEDFETREWIDANVAPWVTLGLAMLLLGYGLYSARRFKRMRAKSTAAVDMKKELGLAVGFAIGGCLFGWGFSHVFGELDSWMVYAGVFALSAIGFAGFQLYRREDGWPVRAATAMIAGGVLAWVSVAYVPEGYTWSKKVSLMLLLWVGLLSASICVYAGKHIRMGAAQKLLPEKARRYLNGTGFLATAVFCGLMTFLGFMYVVAPKASDDEFMTQILTLGGTRYVFGFEGMVGRGGLLEGTDIPDWLGIIAAPIGFGIATFRFLGAAISAYLGGSYGESAAEEGMEEAKKLAEAQKGEPA
;
A
#
# COMPACT_ATOMS: atom_id res chain seq x y z
N MET A 1 -1.93 -21.36 -13.98
CA MET A 1 -0.53 -21.88 -13.98
C MET A 1 0.40 -20.73 -13.59
N SER A 2 1.23 -20.88 -12.56
CA SER A 2 2.06 -19.77 -12.05
C SER A 2 3.21 -19.44 -13.01
N GLU A 3 3.59 -18.16 -13.07
CA GLU A 3 4.71 -17.62 -13.87
C GLU A 3 6.05 -18.34 -13.61
N ALA A 4 6.19 -19.05 -12.47
CA ALA A 4 7.33 -19.89 -12.16
C ALA A 4 7.46 -21.13 -13.06
N ALA A 5 6.34 -21.70 -13.54
CA ALA A 5 6.37 -22.85 -14.44
C ALA A 5 6.91 -22.49 -15.83
N ALA A 6 6.82 -21.22 -16.24
CA ALA A 6 7.32 -20.75 -17.53
C ALA A 6 8.85 -20.54 -17.55
N LYS A 7 9.53 -20.56 -16.40
CA LYS A 7 10.97 -20.29 -16.28
C LYS A 7 11.87 -21.52 -16.20
N GLY A 8 11.31 -22.73 -16.20
CA GLY A 8 12.12 -23.95 -16.08
C GLY A 8 12.87 -24.08 -14.76
N GLU A 9 12.49 -23.32 -13.73
CA GLU A 9 13.03 -23.46 -12.37
C GLU A 9 12.71 -24.87 -11.87
N LYS A 10 13.75 -25.69 -11.69
CA LYS A 10 13.59 -27.03 -11.09
C LYS A 10 12.93 -26.83 -9.72
N PRO A 11 11.85 -27.54 -9.37
CA PRO A 11 11.26 -27.44 -8.05
C PRO A 11 12.32 -27.81 -7.02
N GLN A 12 12.84 -26.81 -6.31
CA GLN A 12 13.77 -27.01 -5.21
C GLN A 12 13.11 -28.00 -4.26
N LYS A 13 13.69 -29.20 -4.11
CA LYS A 13 13.33 -30.18 -3.08
C LYS A 13 13.74 -29.59 -1.71
N THR A 14 13.02 -28.58 -1.27
CA THR A 14 12.95 -28.25 0.16
C THR A 14 12.10 -29.35 0.78
N GLY A 15 12.75 -30.47 1.12
CA GLY A 15 12.16 -31.44 2.03
C GLY A 15 12.36 -30.94 3.46
N GLY A 16 11.36 -31.12 4.33
CA GLY A 16 11.47 -30.85 5.77
C GLY A 16 10.92 -29.50 6.25
N PHE A 17 11.34 -29.10 7.45
CA PHE A 17 10.76 -28.00 8.23
C PHE A 17 10.68 -26.66 7.49
N PHE A 18 11.74 -26.27 6.77
CA PHE A 18 11.77 -25.00 6.03
C PHE A 18 10.78 -24.92 4.86
N ALA A 19 10.36 -26.06 4.32
CA ALA A 19 9.35 -26.09 3.26
C ALA A 19 7.98 -25.69 3.79
N SER A 20 7.62 -26.22 4.97
CA SER A 20 6.40 -25.85 5.69
C SER A 20 6.44 -24.38 6.09
N MET A 21 7.57 -23.91 6.61
CA MET A 21 7.76 -22.49 6.96
C MET A 21 7.58 -21.59 5.73
N ARG A 22 8.18 -21.94 4.59
CA ARG A 22 8.06 -21.18 3.33
C ARG A 22 6.62 -21.13 2.81
N LYS A 23 5.83 -22.21 2.96
CA LYS A 23 4.40 -22.21 2.60
C LYS A 23 3.60 -21.24 3.45
N ILE A 24 3.78 -21.27 4.77
CA ILE A 24 3.10 -20.35 5.70
C ILE A 24 3.51 -18.91 5.38
N ASP A 25 4.81 -18.67 5.20
CA ASP A 25 5.33 -17.34 4.90
C ASP A 25 4.83 -16.80 3.55
N THR A 26 4.68 -17.67 2.54
CA THR A 26 4.05 -17.31 1.26
C THR A 26 2.58 -16.90 1.44
N ALA A 27 1.84 -17.59 2.31
CA ALA A 27 0.46 -17.23 2.61
C ALA A 27 0.39 -15.87 3.32
N VAL A 28 1.24 -15.64 4.33
CA VAL A 28 1.36 -14.34 5.01
C VAL A 28 1.72 -13.24 4.03
N PHE A 29 2.72 -13.46 3.16
CA PHE A 29 3.11 -12.52 2.11
C PHE A 29 1.97 -12.16 1.16
N ASN A 30 1.14 -13.14 0.79
CA ASN A 30 -0.04 -12.87 -0.04
C ASN A 30 -1.09 -12.04 0.70
N ALA A 31 -1.31 -12.30 1.99
CA ALA A 31 -2.19 -11.49 2.83
C ALA A 31 -1.66 -10.06 2.98
N GLU A 32 -0.37 -9.87 3.28
CA GLU A 32 0.25 -8.55 3.40
C GLU A 32 0.11 -7.74 2.12
N LYS A 33 0.39 -8.33 0.95
CA LYS A 33 0.20 -7.65 -0.34
C LYS A 33 -1.24 -7.22 -0.55
N ALA A 34 -2.21 -8.05 -0.17
CA ALA A 34 -3.62 -7.71 -0.29
C ALA A 34 -3.98 -6.53 0.62
N VAL A 35 -3.52 -6.54 1.88
CA VAL A 35 -3.74 -5.44 2.83
C VAL A 35 -3.09 -4.14 2.36
N VAL A 36 -1.84 -4.20 1.88
CA VAL A 36 -1.12 -3.03 1.35
C VAL A 36 -1.81 -2.47 0.12
N ALA A 37 -2.17 -3.31 -0.84
CA ALA A 37 -2.87 -2.89 -2.04
C ALA A 37 -4.23 -2.27 -1.72
N PHE A 38 -4.99 -2.91 -0.83
CA PHE A 38 -6.26 -2.39 -0.34
C PHE A 38 -6.09 -1.03 0.34
N SER A 39 -5.14 -0.91 1.27
CA SER A 39 -4.88 0.34 2.01
C SER A 39 -4.48 1.48 1.06
N LEU A 40 -3.62 1.22 0.07
CA LEU A 40 -3.22 2.20 -0.94
C LEU A 40 -4.40 2.67 -1.80
N VAL A 41 -5.26 1.75 -2.23
CA VAL A 41 -6.46 2.10 -2.99
C VAL A 41 -7.41 2.95 -2.13
N THR A 42 -7.66 2.52 -0.89
CA THR A 42 -8.53 3.25 0.04
C THR A 42 -8.00 4.64 0.33
N ILE A 43 -6.70 4.80 0.66
CA ILE A 43 -6.07 6.12 0.82
C ILE A 43 -6.28 6.97 -0.42
N THR A 44 -6.01 6.41 -1.60
CA THR A 44 -6.11 7.16 -2.87
C THR A 44 -7.53 7.67 -3.07
N VAL A 45 -8.54 6.80 -2.89
CA VAL A 45 -9.95 7.16 -3.05
C VAL A 45 -10.38 8.18 -1.99
N VAL A 46 -10.09 7.93 -0.72
CA VAL A 46 -10.49 8.76 0.41
C VAL A 46 -9.89 10.16 0.31
N VAL A 47 -8.58 10.27 0.07
CA VAL A 47 -7.90 11.56 -0.11
C VAL A 47 -8.38 12.26 -1.37
N PHE A 48 -8.58 11.53 -2.47
CA PHE A 48 -9.07 12.14 -3.71
C PHE A 48 -10.46 12.77 -3.50
N VAL A 49 -11.41 12.01 -2.96
CA VAL A 49 -12.77 12.49 -2.70
C VAL A 49 -12.75 13.69 -1.76
N ASP A 50 -11.98 13.64 -0.68
CA ASP A 50 -11.86 14.76 0.27
C ASP A 50 -11.20 16.01 -0.37
N VAL A 51 -10.17 15.84 -1.20
CA VAL A 51 -9.58 16.96 -1.95
C VAL A 51 -10.58 17.54 -2.93
N VAL A 52 -11.34 16.72 -3.67
CA VAL A 52 -12.37 17.17 -4.60
C VAL A 52 -13.47 17.92 -3.85
N ALA A 53 -14.02 17.35 -2.77
CA ALA A 53 -15.07 17.95 -1.96
C ALA A 53 -14.62 19.32 -1.41
N ARG A 54 -13.44 19.40 -0.79
CA ARG A 54 -12.91 20.68 -0.28
C ARG A 54 -12.62 21.70 -1.37
N ARG A 55 -12.29 21.26 -2.59
CA ARG A 55 -12.04 22.17 -3.71
C ARG A 55 -13.32 22.68 -4.35
N ILE A 56 -14.37 21.87 -4.40
CA ILE A 56 -15.70 22.29 -4.85
C ILE A 56 -16.28 23.30 -3.84
N ASN A 57 -16.08 23.07 -2.55
CA ASN A 57 -16.64 23.92 -1.49
C ASN A 57 -15.73 25.09 -1.08
N ALA A 58 -14.57 25.26 -1.70
CA ALA A 58 -13.67 26.36 -1.36
C ALA A 58 -14.21 27.66 -1.97
N PRO A 59 -14.55 28.68 -1.15
CA PRO A 59 -15.08 29.95 -1.66
C PRO A 59 -14.05 30.73 -2.47
N ASP A 60 -12.76 30.38 -2.39
CA ASP A 60 -11.67 31.14 -2.98
C ASP A 60 -10.79 30.25 -3.88
N SER A 61 -11.24 30.06 -5.13
CA SER A 61 -10.56 29.16 -6.07
C SER A 61 -9.32 29.82 -6.68
N LYS A 62 -8.15 29.21 -6.49
CA LYS A 62 -6.93 29.60 -7.22
C LYS A 62 -7.09 29.43 -8.74
N ILE A 63 -7.91 28.46 -9.15
CA ILE A 63 -8.17 28.18 -10.57
C ILE A 63 -9.10 29.22 -11.17
N GLY A 64 -10.14 29.67 -10.46
CA GLY A 64 -10.98 30.75 -10.97
C GLY A 64 -10.23 32.08 -11.03
N ARG A 65 -9.32 32.35 -10.07
CA ARG A 65 -8.30 33.42 -10.20
C ARG A 65 -7.42 33.30 -11.46
N LEU A 66 -6.99 32.09 -11.81
CA LEU A 66 -6.19 31.87 -13.01
C LEU A 66 -7.02 32.09 -14.28
N ILE A 67 -8.26 31.58 -14.30
CA ILE A 67 -9.20 31.73 -15.43
C ILE A 67 -9.56 33.19 -15.63
N SER A 68 -9.91 33.93 -14.58
CA SER A 68 -10.23 35.36 -14.67
C SER A 68 -9.05 36.17 -15.16
N LYS A 69 -7.82 35.85 -14.71
CA LYS A 69 -6.59 36.45 -15.21
C LYS A 69 -6.35 36.17 -16.70
N ILE A 70 -6.59 34.94 -17.16
CA ILE A 70 -6.46 34.57 -18.58
C ILE A 70 -7.52 35.27 -19.43
N ALA A 71 -8.76 35.36 -18.92
CA ALA A 71 -9.89 36.01 -19.58
C ALA A 71 -9.89 37.55 -19.46
N ARG A 72 -8.94 38.12 -18.71
CA ARG A 72 -8.86 39.57 -18.38
C ARG A 72 -10.17 40.11 -17.76
N VAL A 73 -10.80 39.32 -16.91
CA VAL A 73 -12.00 39.70 -16.17
C VAL A 73 -11.56 40.36 -14.85
N GLU A 74 -11.75 41.67 -14.74
CA GLU A 74 -11.45 42.45 -13.54
C GLU A 74 -12.68 42.70 -12.65
N ASP A 75 -13.87 42.53 -13.21
CA ASP A 75 -15.14 42.71 -12.51
C ASP A 75 -15.34 41.65 -11.40
N PHE A 76 -15.78 42.12 -10.22
CA PHE A 76 -15.92 41.28 -9.03
C PHE A 76 -17.07 40.28 -9.20
N GLU A 77 -18.21 40.71 -9.73
CA GLU A 77 -19.40 39.88 -9.89
C GLU A 77 -19.14 38.74 -10.89
N THR A 78 -18.52 39.06 -12.03
CA THR A 78 -18.13 38.06 -13.03
C THR A 78 -17.10 37.07 -12.47
N ARG A 79 -16.17 37.55 -11.64
CA ARG A 79 -15.17 36.69 -10.99
C ARG A 79 -15.80 35.75 -9.96
N GLU A 80 -16.69 36.25 -9.12
CA GLU A 80 -17.44 35.43 -8.16
C GLU A 80 -18.25 34.35 -8.89
N TRP A 81 -18.88 34.70 -10.01
CA TRP A 81 -19.57 33.74 -10.87
C TRP A 81 -18.62 32.67 -11.43
N ILE A 82 -17.43 33.03 -11.91
CA ILE A 82 -16.41 32.07 -12.39
C ILE A 82 -15.94 31.16 -11.25
N ASP A 83 -15.65 31.73 -10.09
CA ASP A 83 -15.17 31.01 -8.91
C ASP A 83 -16.23 30.00 -8.42
N ALA A 84 -17.52 30.36 -8.42
CA ALA A 84 -18.62 29.50 -8.00
C ALA A 84 -19.02 28.46 -9.07
N ASN A 85 -19.06 28.83 -10.35
CA ASN A 85 -19.71 28.02 -11.40
C ASN A 85 -18.75 27.38 -12.40
N VAL A 86 -17.52 27.86 -12.57
CA VAL A 86 -16.60 27.37 -13.61
C VAL A 86 -15.38 26.70 -13.01
N ALA A 87 -14.78 27.34 -12.00
CA ALA A 87 -13.53 26.88 -11.42
C ALA A 87 -13.59 25.46 -10.81
N PRO A 88 -14.67 25.04 -10.12
CA PRO A 88 -14.78 23.67 -9.60
C PRO A 88 -14.68 22.61 -10.71
N TRP A 89 -15.34 22.86 -11.85
CA TRP A 89 -15.37 21.94 -12.99
C TRP A 89 -14.02 21.82 -13.69
N VAL A 90 -13.36 22.95 -13.91
CA VAL A 90 -12.03 22.96 -14.53
C VAL A 90 -11.03 22.25 -13.63
N THR A 91 -11.11 22.46 -12.31
CA THR A 91 -10.25 21.80 -11.32
C THR A 91 -10.40 20.28 -11.36
N LEU A 92 -11.63 19.82 -11.34
CA LEU A 92 -11.97 18.41 -11.43
C LEU A 92 -11.53 17.79 -12.76
N GLY A 93 -11.81 18.47 -13.89
CA GLY A 93 -11.38 18.02 -15.21
C GLY A 93 -9.86 17.85 -15.30
N LEU A 94 -9.11 18.81 -14.75
CA LEU A 94 -7.66 18.73 -14.63
C LEU A 94 -7.21 17.57 -13.74
N ALA A 95 -7.87 17.34 -12.60
CA ALA A 95 -7.56 16.23 -11.71
C ALA A 95 -7.76 14.87 -12.40
N MET A 96 -8.84 14.72 -13.17
CA MET A 96 -9.13 13.50 -13.92
C MET A 96 -8.18 13.30 -15.11
N LEU A 97 -7.75 14.38 -15.76
CA LEU A 97 -6.69 14.35 -16.76
C LEU A 97 -5.37 13.85 -16.14
N LEU A 98 -4.98 14.36 -14.97
CA LEU A 98 -3.79 13.90 -14.26
C LEU A 98 -3.89 12.43 -13.85
N LEU A 99 -5.05 11.98 -13.40
CA LEU A 99 -5.32 10.57 -13.07
C LEU A 99 -5.19 9.68 -14.32
N GLY A 100 -5.80 10.10 -15.44
CA GLY A 100 -5.65 9.44 -16.73
C GLY A 100 -4.21 9.37 -17.20
N TYR A 101 -3.44 10.45 -17.05
CA TYR A 101 -2.00 10.48 -17.34
C TYR A 101 -1.21 9.52 -16.44
N GLY A 102 -1.55 9.44 -15.15
CA GLY A 102 -0.94 8.48 -14.22
C GLY A 102 -1.16 7.03 -14.64
N LEU A 103 -2.40 6.67 -15.01
CA LEU A 103 -2.73 5.34 -15.53
C LEU A 103 -2.01 5.04 -16.84
N TYR A 104 -1.94 6.02 -17.75
CA TYR A 104 -1.20 5.93 -19.00
C TYR A 104 0.28 5.65 -18.75
N SER A 105 0.92 6.43 -17.86
CA SER A 105 2.33 6.27 -17.50
C SER A 105 2.62 4.89 -16.91
N ALA A 106 1.75 4.38 -16.02
CA ALA A 106 1.87 3.05 -15.44
C ALA A 106 1.78 1.94 -16.50
N ARG A 107 0.84 2.04 -17.45
CA ARG A 107 0.70 1.10 -18.58
C ARG A 107 1.92 1.14 -19.48
N ARG A 108 2.42 2.33 -19.81
CA ARG A 108 3.64 2.52 -20.61
C ARG A 108 4.84 1.83 -19.96
N PHE A 109 5.03 2.00 -18.66
CA PHE A 109 6.11 1.32 -17.92
C PHE A 109 6.01 -0.20 -17.99
N LYS A 110 4.80 -0.76 -17.86
CA LYS A 110 4.59 -2.21 -17.97
C LYS A 110 4.94 -2.74 -19.37
N ARG A 111 4.58 -2.00 -20.44
CA ARG A 111 4.93 -2.36 -21.82
C ARG A 111 6.44 -2.31 -22.06
N MET A 112 7.12 -1.27 -21.57
CA MET A 112 8.58 -1.17 -21.67
C MET A 112 9.27 -2.35 -20.98
N ARG A 113 8.78 -2.75 -19.80
CA ARG A 113 9.32 -3.92 -19.07
C ARG A 113 9.06 -5.25 -19.78
N ALA A 114 7.95 -5.36 -20.51
CA ALA A 114 7.61 -6.56 -21.28
C ALA A 114 8.45 -6.72 -22.56
N LYS A 115 9.44 -5.85 -22.82
CA LYS A 115 10.23 -5.80 -24.08
C LYS A 115 9.36 -5.83 -25.35
N SER A 116 8.10 -5.40 -25.25
CA SER A 116 7.21 -5.34 -26.39
C SER A 116 7.60 -4.12 -27.21
N THR A 117 8.10 -4.34 -28.42
CA THR A 117 8.38 -3.31 -29.43
C THR A 117 7.12 -2.83 -30.15
N ALA A 118 5.93 -3.24 -29.69
CA ALA A 118 4.68 -2.82 -30.31
C ALA A 118 4.58 -1.29 -30.30
N ALA A 119 4.48 -0.72 -31.50
CA ALA A 119 4.31 0.71 -31.69
C ALA A 119 3.10 1.19 -30.89
N VAL A 120 3.30 2.24 -30.07
CA VAL A 120 2.22 2.83 -29.31
C VAL A 120 1.32 3.58 -30.30
N ASP A 121 0.10 3.09 -30.47
CA ASP A 121 -0.92 3.79 -31.26
C ASP A 121 -1.33 5.06 -30.52
N MET A 122 -0.64 6.16 -30.83
CA MET A 122 -0.80 7.45 -30.16
C MET A 122 -2.23 7.99 -30.28
N LYS A 123 -2.98 7.63 -31.33
CA LYS A 123 -4.40 8.03 -31.49
C LYS A 123 -5.30 7.34 -30.47
N LYS A 124 -5.09 6.04 -30.23
CA LYS A 124 -5.84 5.30 -29.20
C LYS A 124 -5.54 5.82 -27.79
N GLU A 125 -4.28 6.12 -27.50
CA GLU A 125 -3.90 6.63 -26.17
C GLU A 125 -4.38 8.07 -25.96
N LEU A 126 -4.31 8.94 -26.98
CA LEU A 126 -4.89 10.29 -26.93
C LEU A 126 -6.41 10.24 -26.77
N GLY A 127 -7.09 9.38 -27.53
CA GLY A 127 -8.54 9.19 -27.41
C GLY A 127 -8.95 8.69 -26.03
N LEU A 128 -8.16 7.78 -25.43
CA LEU A 128 -8.40 7.28 -24.08
C LEU A 128 -8.18 8.39 -23.04
N ALA A 129 -7.13 9.21 -23.18
CA ALA A 129 -6.89 10.35 -22.30
C ALA A 129 -8.00 11.41 -22.37
N VAL A 130 -8.43 11.77 -23.59
CA VAL A 130 -9.57 12.69 -23.82
C VAL A 130 -10.86 12.10 -23.24
N GLY A 131 -11.10 10.80 -23.45
CA GLY A 131 -12.23 10.09 -22.86
C GLY A 131 -12.23 10.12 -21.32
N PHE A 132 -11.06 9.93 -20.69
CA PHE A 132 -10.91 10.08 -19.23
C PHE A 132 -11.14 11.52 -18.76
N ALA A 133 -10.69 12.52 -19.52
CA ALA A 133 -10.92 13.92 -19.18
C ALA A 133 -12.41 14.28 -19.27
N ILE A 134 -13.08 13.94 -20.38
CA ILE A 134 -14.53 14.18 -20.56
C ILE A 134 -15.33 13.40 -19.53
N GLY A 135 -15.04 12.10 -19.38
CA GLY A 135 -15.69 11.25 -18.37
C GLY A 135 -15.45 11.76 -16.96
N GLY A 136 -14.28 12.34 -16.69
CA GLY A 136 -13.96 13.00 -15.44
C GLY A 136 -14.73 14.29 -15.18
N CYS A 137 -14.86 15.15 -16.19
CA CYS A 137 -15.69 16.35 -16.12
C CYS A 137 -17.16 15.99 -15.90
N LEU A 138 -17.69 15.01 -16.64
CA LEU A 138 -19.07 14.54 -16.48
C LEU A 138 -19.27 13.85 -15.14
N PHE A 139 -18.31 13.01 -14.72
CA PHE A 139 -18.36 12.34 -13.43
C PHE A 139 -18.43 13.36 -12.33
N GLY A 140 -17.52 14.33 -12.30
CA GLY A 140 -17.58 15.29 -11.21
C GLY A 140 -18.68 16.34 -11.38
N TRP A 141 -19.21 16.58 -12.61
CA TRP A 141 -20.48 17.27 -12.83
C TRP A 141 -21.65 16.60 -12.12
N GLY A 142 -21.85 15.32 -12.40
CA GLY A 142 -22.79 14.51 -11.63
C GLY A 142 -22.42 14.49 -10.15
N PHE A 143 -21.13 14.43 -9.83
CA PHE A 143 -20.66 14.35 -8.46
C PHE A 143 -21.00 15.62 -7.66
N SER A 144 -20.82 16.84 -8.17
CA SER A 144 -21.10 18.02 -7.34
C SER A 144 -22.61 18.24 -7.16
N HIS A 145 -23.41 17.94 -8.18
CA HIS A 145 -24.87 18.08 -8.11
C HIS A 145 -25.51 17.00 -7.24
N VAL A 146 -24.94 15.79 -7.27
CA VAL A 146 -25.47 14.67 -6.49
C VAL A 146 -24.86 14.64 -5.09
N PHE A 147 -23.56 14.92 -4.93
CA PHE A 147 -22.81 14.69 -3.69
C PHE A 147 -22.63 15.94 -2.83
N GLY A 148 -23.00 17.13 -3.32
CA GLY A 148 -23.06 18.33 -2.47
C GLY A 148 -24.02 18.18 -1.28
N GLU A 149 -25.03 17.31 -1.45
CA GLU A 149 -26.06 17.03 -0.43
C GLU A 149 -25.92 15.63 0.19
N LEU A 150 -25.02 14.78 -0.32
CA LEU A 150 -24.86 13.42 0.21
C LEU A 150 -23.88 13.39 1.37
N ASP A 151 -24.28 12.66 2.41
CA ASP A 151 -23.39 12.29 3.49
C ASP A 151 -22.23 11.44 2.95
N SER A 152 -21.03 11.69 3.48
CA SER A 152 -19.80 10.97 3.17
C SER A 152 -19.96 9.44 3.16
N TRP A 153 -20.70 8.86 4.10
CA TRP A 153 -20.90 7.41 4.18
C TRP A 153 -21.58 6.85 2.92
N MET A 154 -22.55 7.58 2.35
CA MET A 154 -23.25 7.19 1.11
C MET A 154 -22.29 7.19 -0.08
N VAL A 155 -21.40 8.18 -0.10
CA VAL A 155 -20.38 8.35 -1.14
C VAL A 155 -19.43 7.16 -1.15
N TYR A 156 -18.87 6.82 0.01
CA TYR A 156 -17.94 5.71 0.12
C TYR A 156 -18.63 4.36 -0.12
N ALA A 157 -19.82 4.15 0.43
CA ALA A 157 -20.60 2.94 0.17
C ALA A 157 -20.87 2.75 -1.33
N GLY A 158 -21.28 3.83 -2.02
CA GLY A 158 -21.50 3.83 -3.47
C GLY A 158 -20.22 3.52 -4.25
N VAL A 159 -19.10 4.16 -3.91
CA VAL A 159 -17.80 3.89 -4.57
C VAL A 159 -17.37 2.44 -4.37
N PHE A 160 -17.49 1.89 -3.16
CA PHE A 160 -17.11 0.50 -2.90
C PHE A 160 -18.02 -0.50 -3.62
N ALA A 161 -19.34 -0.27 -3.61
CA ALA A 161 -20.29 -1.12 -4.31
C ALA A 161 -20.05 -1.09 -5.83
N LEU A 162 -19.92 0.11 -6.44
CA LEU A 162 -19.67 0.26 -7.86
C LEU A 162 -18.31 -0.33 -8.27
N SER A 163 -17.28 -0.18 -7.45
CA SER A 163 -15.97 -0.78 -7.70
C SER A 163 -16.03 -2.31 -7.68
N ALA A 164 -16.75 -2.89 -6.73
CA ALA A 164 -16.93 -4.33 -6.63
C ALA A 164 -17.74 -4.89 -7.82
N ILE A 165 -18.84 -4.23 -8.19
CA ILE A 165 -19.65 -4.58 -9.36
C ILE A 165 -18.83 -4.46 -10.64
N GLY A 166 -18.10 -3.36 -10.81
CA GLY A 166 -17.25 -3.13 -11.98
C GLY A 166 -16.15 -4.18 -12.10
N PHE A 167 -15.50 -4.55 -10.99
CA PHE A 167 -14.49 -5.60 -10.99
C PHE A 167 -15.09 -6.97 -11.26
N ALA A 168 -16.22 -7.33 -10.63
CA ALA A 168 -16.91 -8.58 -10.87
C ALA A 168 -17.37 -8.71 -12.34
N GLY A 169 -17.92 -7.63 -12.91
CA GLY A 169 -18.29 -7.54 -14.32
C GLY A 169 -17.09 -7.68 -15.26
N PHE A 170 -15.96 -7.06 -14.91
CA PHE A 170 -14.70 -7.21 -15.66
C PHE A 170 -14.18 -8.66 -15.62
N GLN A 171 -14.25 -9.32 -14.47
CA GLN A 171 -13.87 -10.72 -14.32
C GLN A 171 -14.79 -11.64 -15.14
N LEU A 172 -16.11 -11.36 -15.14
CA LEU A 172 -17.09 -12.08 -15.95
C LEU A 172 -16.85 -11.88 -17.45
N TYR A 173 -16.41 -10.69 -17.87
CA TYR A 173 -16.09 -10.39 -19.26
C TYR A 173 -14.85 -11.15 -19.74
N ARG A 174 -13.80 -11.23 -18.91
CA ARG A 174 -12.54 -11.90 -19.27
C ARG A 174 -12.56 -13.42 -19.15
N ARG A 175 -13.38 -13.97 -18.23
CA ARG A 175 -13.51 -15.41 -17.96
C ARG A 175 -12.18 -16.15 -17.76
N GLU A 176 -11.20 -15.50 -17.15
CA GLU A 176 -9.92 -16.13 -16.80
C GLU A 176 -10.11 -17.23 -15.74
N ASP A 177 -9.17 -18.17 -15.61
CA ASP A 177 -9.25 -19.25 -14.61
C ASP A 177 -9.50 -18.71 -13.18
N GLY A 178 -10.43 -19.33 -12.47
CA GLY A 178 -10.82 -18.89 -11.12
C GLY A 178 -11.55 -17.54 -11.07
N TRP A 179 -12.07 -17.03 -12.19
CA TRP A 179 -12.88 -15.81 -12.20
C TRP A 179 -14.10 -15.85 -11.26
N PRO A 180 -14.84 -16.98 -11.06
CA PRO A 180 -16.03 -16.97 -10.20
C PRO A 180 -15.66 -16.68 -8.75
N VAL A 181 -14.58 -17.31 -8.26
CA VAL A 181 -14.06 -17.07 -6.91
C VAL A 181 -13.60 -15.63 -6.77
N ARG A 182 -12.82 -15.10 -7.72
CA ARG A 182 -12.35 -13.71 -7.69
C ARG A 182 -13.49 -12.69 -7.70
N ALA A 183 -14.53 -12.93 -8.52
CA ALA A 183 -15.71 -12.09 -8.58
C ALA A 183 -16.52 -12.16 -7.27
N ALA A 184 -16.72 -13.36 -6.72
CA ALA A 184 -17.41 -13.55 -5.44
C ALA A 184 -16.65 -12.87 -4.29
N THR A 185 -15.32 -13.05 -4.21
CA THR A 185 -14.47 -12.36 -3.23
C THR A 185 -14.61 -10.85 -3.35
N ALA A 186 -14.61 -10.30 -4.58
CA ALA A 186 -14.75 -8.87 -4.80
C ALA A 186 -16.12 -8.35 -4.36
N MET A 187 -17.20 -9.08 -4.64
CA MET A 187 -18.55 -8.71 -4.20
C MET A 187 -18.70 -8.77 -2.69
N ILE A 188 -18.17 -9.82 -2.04
CA ILE A 188 -18.17 -9.93 -0.58
C ILE A 188 -17.36 -8.80 0.05
N ALA A 189 -16.13 -8.56 -0.44
CA ALA A 189 -15.28 -7.49 0.06
C ALA A 189 -15.94 -6.12 -0.13
N GLY A 190 -16.49 -5.86 -1.32
CA GLY A 190 -17.23 -4.63 -1.61
C GLY A 190 -18.44 -4.43 -0.72
N GLY A 191 -19.22 -5.48 -0.49
CA GLY A 191 -20.38 -5.46 0.40
C GLY A 191 -19.99 -5.19 1.85
N VAL A 192 -18.92 -5.83 2.35
CA VAL A 192 -18.38 -5.56 3.69
C VAL A 192 -17.91 -4.10 3.80
N LEU A 193 -17.20 -3.58 2.80
CA LEU A 193 -16.70 -2.20 2.81
C LEU A 193 -17.83 -1.17 2.73
N ALA A 194 -18.87 -1.46 1.94
CA ALA A 194 -20.07 -0.64 1.87
C ALA A 194 -20.79 -0.67 3.23
N TRP A 195 -20.97 -1.83 3.84
CA TRP A 195 -21.53 -1.96 5.18
C TRP A 195 -20.71 -1.21 6.25
N VAL A 196 -19.38 -1.33 6.22
CA VAL A 196 -18.48 -0.59 7.11
C VAL A 196 -18.64 0.91 6.91
N SER A 197 -18.82 1.36 5.67
CA SER A 197 -19.05 2.77 5.38
C SER A 197 -20.35 3.24 6.02
N VAL A 198 -21.45 2.50 5.84
CA VAL A 198 -22.73 2.83 6.48
C VAL A 198 -22.65 2.82 8.01
N ALA A 199 -21.91 1.89 8.61
CA ALA A 199 -21.91 1.67 10.05
C ALA A 199 -20.90 2.54 10.82
N TYR A 200 -19.79 2.93 10.21
CA TYR A 200 -18.64 3.53 10.92
C TYR A 200 -18.09 4.80 10.27
N VAL A 201 -18.51 5.15 9.05
CA VAL A 201 -18.05 6.40 8.44
C VAL A 201 -18.92 7.56 8.95
N PRO A 202 -18.32 8.54 9.64
CA PRO A 202 -19.04 9.67 10.16
C PRO A 202 -19.34 10.68 9.04
N GLU A 203 -20.32 11.54 9.29
CA GLU A 203 -20.71 12.62 8.38
C GLU A 203 -19.53 13.59 8.11
N GLY A 204 -19.49 14.11 6.87
CA GLY A 204 -18.41 14.98 6.41
C GLY A 204 -17.10 14.26 6.05
N TYR A 205 -16.08 15.04 5.69
CA TYR A 205 -14.81 14.54 5.11
C TYR A 205 -13.57 14.84 5.98
N THR A 206 -13.73 15.37 7.19
CA THR A 206 -12.60 15.81 8.04
C THR A 206 -11.73 14.64 8.52
N TRP A 207 -12.30 13.45 8.62
CA TRP A 207 -11.63 12.23 9.07
C TRP A 207 -10.69 11.58 8.06
N SER A 208 -10.88 11.88 6.78
CA SER A 208 -10.17 11.26 5.64
C SER A 208 -8.65 11.25 5.84
N LYS A 209 -8.10 12.37 6.32
CA LYS A 209 -6.67 12.61 6.50
C LYS A 209 -6.09 11.72 7.58
N LYS A 210 -6.81 11.59 8.70
CA LYS A 210 -6.37 10.80 9.86
C LYS A 210 -6.40 9.31 9.51
N VAL A 211 -7.49 8.84 8.89
CA VAL A 211 -7.61 7.45 8.41
C VAL A 211 -6.53 7.14 7.37
N SER A 212 -6.24 8.09 6.47
CA SER A 212 -5.20 7.90 5.46
C SER A 212 -3.79 7.82 6.07
N LEU A 213 -3.50 8.60 7.12
CA LEU A 213 -2.24 8.50 7.86
C LEU A 213 -2.13 7.15 8.59
N MET A 214 -3.22 6.68 9.19
CA MET A 214 -3.27 5.37 9.83
C MET A 214 -3.03 4.24 8.82
N LEU A 215 -3.70 4.26 7.67
CA LEU A 215 -3.48 3.28 6.60
C LEU A 215 -2.06 3.38 6.02
N LEU A 216 -1.47 4.58 5.96
CA LEU A 216 -0.10 4.77 5.49
C LEU A 216 0.91 4.10 6.45
N LEU A 217 0.65 4.12 7.76
CA LEU A 217 1.45 3.40 8.74
C LEU A 217 1.43 1.88 8.47
N TRP A 218 0.23 1.32 8.25
CA TRP A 218 0.06 -0.08 7.85
C TRP A 218 0.81 -0.40 6.55
N VAL A 219 0.66 0.45 5.53
CA VAL A 219 1.37 0.30 4.26
C VAL A 219 2.89 0.31 4.48
N GLY A 220 3.43 1.24 5.25
CA GLY A 220 4.87 1.33 5.50
C GLY A 220 5.44 0.08 6.17
N LEU A 221 4.79 -0.38 7.25
CA LEU A 221 5.24 -1.52 8.03
C LEU A 221 5.11 -2.85 7.28
N LEU A 222 3.96 -3.09 6.66
CA LEU A 222 3.76 -4.31 5.86
C LEU A 222 4.60 -4.30 4.58
N SER A 223 4.83 -3.14 3.95
CA SER A 223 5.72 -3.04 2.78
C SER A 223 7.17 -3.35 3.14
N ALA A 224 7.64 -2.91 4.32
CA ALA A 224 8.96 -3.30 4.81
C ALA A 224 9.06 -4.82 4.97
N SER A 225 8.05 -5.44 5.58
CA SER A 225 7.97 -6.90 5.74
C SER A 225 7.94 -7.64 4.39
N ILE A 226 7.19 -7.16 3.40
CA ILE A 226 7.18 -7.66 2.01
C ILE A 226 8.58 -7.59 1.37
N CYS A 227 9.34 -6.52 1.63
CA CYS A 227 10.71 -6.39 1.16
C CYS A 227 11.65 -7.42 1.82
N VAL A 228 11.42 -7.77 3.09
CA VAL A 228 12.15 -8.85 3.78
C VAL A 228 11.86 -10.19 3.11
N TYR A 229 10.59 -10.52 2.89
CA TYR A 229 10.18 -11.75 2.19
C TYR A 229 10.81 -11.85 0.79
N ALA A 230 10.82 -10.75 0.03
CA ALA A 230 11.40 -10.72 -1.31
C ALA A 230 12.95 -10.75 -1.30
N GLY A 231 13.59 -10.75 -0.13
CA GLY A 231 15.03 -10.65 0.02
C GLY A 231 15.64 -9.32 -0.45
N LYS A 232 14.81 -8.29 -0.67
CA LYS A 232 15.19 -6.97 -1.20
C LYS A 232 15.60 -5.96 -0.13
N HIS A 233 15.72 -6.39 1.12
CA HIS A 233 16.27 -5.55 2.18
C HIS A 233 17.75 -5.25 1.89
N ILE A 234 18.25 -4.12 2.40
CA ILE A 234 19.65 -3.72 2.20
C ILE A 234 20.55 -4.77 2.86
N ARG A 235 21.24 -5.57 2.04
CA ARG A 235 22.26 -6.52 2.49
C ARG A 235 23.59 -5.82 2.62
N MET A 236 24.45 -6.31 3.51
CA MET A 236 25.84 -5.88 3.58
C MET A 236 26.67 -6.48 2.43
N GLY A 237 26.27 -6.23 1.18
CA GLY A 237 26.91 -6.80 0.00
C GLY A 237 28.38 -6.41 -0.14
N ALA A 238 28.79 -5.26 0.38
CA ALA A 238 30.19 -4.87 0.44
C ALA A 238 31.01 -5.76 1.40
N ALA A 239 30.48 -6.05 2.59
CA ALA A 239 31.15 -6.90 3.58
C ALA A 239 31.24 -8.36 3.11
N GLN A 240 30.21 -8.85 2.41
CA GLN A 240 30.21 -10.21 1.84
C GLN A 240 31.31 -10.40 0.78
N LYS A 241 31.62 -9.36 -0.02
CA LYS A 241 32.65 -9.44 -1.05
C LYS A 241 34.07 -9.60 -0.49
N LEU A 242 34.31 -9.11 0.73
CA LEU A 242 35.62 -9.15 1.38
C LEU A 242 35.89 -10.47 2.14
N LEU A 243 34.84 -11.23 2.48
CA LEU A 243 34.97 -12.45 3.29
C LEU A 243 35.01 -13.73 2.45
N PRO A 244 35.75 -14.76 2.90
CA PRO A 244 35.72 -16.10 2.29
C PRO A 244 34.33 -16.73 2.44
N GLU A 245 33.96 -17.62 1.51
CA GLU A 245 32.61 -18.20 1.42
C GLU A 245 32.12 -18.84 2.73
N LYS A 246 33.02 -19.52 3.44
CA LYS A 246 32.71 -20.13 4.75
C LYS A 246 32.35 -19.10 5.82
N ALA A 247 32.88 -17.88 5.75
CA ALA A 247 32.57 -16.81 6.69
C ALA A 247 31.30 -16.04 6.30
N ARG A 248 30.93 -16.02 5.01
CA ARG A 248 29.71 -15.35 4.52
C ARG A 248 28.44 -15.90 5.17
N ARG A 249 28.35 -17.22 5.37
CA ARG A 249 27.18 -17.83 6.04
C ARG A 249 26.99 -17.32 7.46
N TYR A 250 28.09 -17.15 8.20
CA TYR A 250 28.05 -16.66 9.57
C TYR A 250 27.76 -15.17 9.62
N LEU A 251 28.37 -14.38 8.73
CA LEU A 251 28.07 -12.95 8.61
C LEU A 251 26.59 -12.71 8.26
N ASN A 252 26.04 -13.49 7.34
CA ASN A 252 24.62 -13.40 6.98
C ASN A 252 23.72 -13.81 8.14
N GLY A 253 24.02 -14.95 8.77
CA GLY A 253 23.28 -15.42 9.94
C GLY A 253 23.28 -14.41 11.08
N THR A 254 24.43 -13.80 11.40
CA THR A 254 24.53 -12.78 12.46
C THR A 254 23.82 -11.49 12.08
N GLY A 255 23.91 -11.05 10.83
CA GLY A 255 23.17 -9.89 10.33
C GLY A 255 21.66 -10.07 10.43
N PHE A 256 21.16 -11.25 10.02
CA PHE A 256 19.76 -11.61 10.18
C PHE A 256 19.34 -11.71 11.63
N LEU A 257 20.16 -12.32 12.49
CA LEU A 257 19.85 -12.45 13.91
C LEU A 257 19.80 -11.09 14.61
N ALA A 258 20.77 -10.21 14.36
CA ALA A 258 20.78 -8.85 14.91
C ALA A 258 19.53 -8.07 14.49
N THR A 259 19.14 -8.18 13.22
CA THR A 259 17.91 -7.56 12.71
C THR A 259 16.66 -8.18 13.35
N ALA A 260 16.62 -9.50 13.52
CA ALA A 260 15.52 -10.19 14.21
C ALA A 260 15.39 -9.73 15.66
N VAL A 261 16.50 -9.56 16.40
CA VAL A 261 16.50 -9.03 17.77
C VAL A 261 15.94 -7.61 17.81
N PHE A 262 16.38 -6.74 16.90
CA PHE A 262 15.86 -5.38 16.80
C PHE A 262 14.35 -5.36 16.49
N CYS A 263 13.90 -6.09 15.48
CA CYS A 263 12.48 -6.19 15.15
C CYS A 263 11.68 -6.83 16.30
N GLY A 264 12.25 -7.81 17.00
CA GLY A 264 11.63 -8.47 18.14
C GLY A 264 11.44 -7.51 19.31
N LEU A 265 12.45 -6.67 19.58
CA LEU A 265 12.36 -5.60 20.57
C LEU A 265 11.26 -4.59 20.20
N MET A 266 11.22 -4.13 18.94
CA MET A 266 10.16 -3.22 18.46
C MET A 266 8.77 -3.86 18.55
N THR A 267 8.66 -5.16 18.26
CA THR A 267 7.43 -5.93 18.41
C THR A 267 6.99 -5.98 19.86
N PHE A 268 7.92 -6.28 20.78
CA PHE A 268 7.66 -6.34 22.20
C PHE A 268 7.24 -4.99 22.77
N LEU A 269 7.95 -3.91 22.43
CA LEU A 269 7.59 -2.56 22.84
C LEU A 269 6.23 -2.15 22.28
N GLY A 270 5.96 -2.43 21.01
CA GLY A 270 4.65 -2.18 20.38
C GLY A 270 3.54 -3.01 21.02
N PHE A 271 3.80 -4.26 21.40
CA PHE A 271 2.83 -5.12 22.08
C PHE A 271 2.54 -4.61 23.49
N MET A 272 3.57 -4.27 24.27
CA MET A 272 3.41 -3.67 25.59
C MET A 272 2.62 -2.37 25.52
N TYR A 273 2.91 -1.54 24.53
CA TYR A 273 2.20 -0.30 24.25
C TYR A 273 0.74 -0.52 23.84
N VAL A 274 0.38 -1.64 23.22
CA VAL A 274 -1.02 -1.91 22.84
C VAL A 274 -1.76 -2.62 23.97
N VAL A 275 -1.22 -3.72 24.50
CA VAL A 275 -1.93 -4.69 25.36
C VAL A 275 -1.75 -4.45 26.85
N ALA A 276 -0.64 -3.86 27.27
CA ALA A 276 -0.35 -3.64 28.68
C ALA A 276 -0.01 -2.16 28.95
N PRO A 277 -0.97 -1.23 28.73
CA PRO A 277 -0.82 0.14 29.21
C PRO A 277 -0.70 0.10 30.73
N LYS A 278 0.52 0.13 31.24
CA LYS A 278 0.70 0.56 32.63
C LYS A 278 0.81 2.07 32.57
N ALA A 279 -0.26 2.76 32.98
CA ALA A 279 -0.14 4.15 33.41
C ALA A 279 0.96 4.17 34.47
N SER A 280 2.15 4.64 34.11
CA SER A 280 3.19 4.83 35.10
C SER A 280 2.83 6.10 35.85
N ASP A 281 2.15 5.94 36.98
CA ASP A 281 2.12 6.96 38.02
C ASP A 281 3.53 7.15 38.62
N ASP A 282 4.46 6.21 38.36
CA ASP A 282 5.83 6.21 38.81
C ASP A 282 6.80 6.86 37.81
N GLU A 283 7.57 7.85 38.29
CA GLU A 283 8.69 8.52 37.61
C GLU A 283 9.76 7.57 37.03
N PHE A 284 9.73 6.28 37.35
CA PHE A 284 10.84 5.35 37.11
C PHE A 284 11.01 4.91 35.64
N MET A 285 9.91 4.75 34.89
CA MET A 285 10.01 4.47 33.43
C MET A 285 10.48 5.69 32.63
N THR A 286 10.51 6.86 33.27
CA THR A 286 11.06 8.11 32.74
C THR A 286 12.59 8.15 32.74
N GLN A 287 13.33 7.16 33.27
CA GLN A 287 14.80 7.23 33.33
C GLN A 287 15.55 6.27 32.39
N ILE A 288 14.97 5.12 32.02
CA ILE A 288 15.73 4.09 31.30
C ILE A 288 15.87 4.37 29.79
N LEU A 289 15.10 5.29 29.21
CA LEU A 289 15.09 5.58 27.75
C LEU A 289 14.95 7.06 27.35
N THR A 290 15.07 8.02 28.28
CA THR A 290 14.83 9.46 28.04
C THR A 290 16.12 10.25 27.83
N LEU A 291 16.68 10.17 26.62
CA LEU A 291 17.55 11.23 26.10
C LEU A 291 16.75 12.31 25.35
N GLY A 292 15.44 12.44 25.60
CA GLY A 292 14.57 13.40 24.92
C GLY A 292 13.10 13.34 25.37
N GLY A 293 12.85 13.48 26.66
CA GLY A 293 11.56 13.30 27.32
C GLY A 293 10.32 13.68 26.50
N THR A 294 9.47 12.69 26.21
CA THR A 294 8.06 12.92 25.92
C THR A 294 7.22 11.80 26.54
N ARG A 295 6.20 12.22 27.31
CA ARG A 295 5.21 11.38 28.00
C ARG A 295 4.08 11.03 27.03
N TYR A 296 3.97 9.78 26.60
CA TYR A 296 2.67 9.22 26.22
C TYR A 296 2.62 7.71 26.53
N VAL A 297 1.66 7.31 27.36
CA VAL A 297 1.33 5.90 27.63
C VAL A 297 -0.02 5.64 26.97
N PHE A 298 -0.05 4.65 26.08
CA PHE A 298 -1.25 4.20 25.37
C PHE A 298 -1.49 2.74 25.74
N GLY A 299 -2.74 2.27 25.61
CA GLY A 299 -3.03 0.85 25.46
C GLY A 299 -4.53 0.57 25.28
N PHE A 300 -4.96 -0.67 25.52
CA PHE A 300 -6.27 -1.18 25.07
C PHE A 300 -7.48 -0.41 25.66
N GLU A 301 -7.32 0.27 26.79
CA GLU A 301 -8.33 1.18 27.37
C GLU A 301 -8.22 2.64 26.88
N GLY A 302 -7.42 2.92 25.85
CA GLY A 302 -7.15 4.26 25.33
C GLY A 302 -6.18 5.05 26.20
N MET A 303 -6.07 6.36 25.96
CA MET A 303 -5.65 7.28 27.02
C MET A 303 -6.55 6.96 28.22
N VAL A 304 -6.01 6.72 29.41
CA VAL A 304 -6.72 6.25 30.63
C VAL A 304 -7.89 7.17 31.08
N GLY A 305 -8.28 8.19 30.31
CA GLY A 305 -9.50 8.97 30.51
C GLY A 305 -10.53 9.00 29.37
N ARG A 306 -10.22 8.59 28.14
CA ARG A 306 -11.17 8.56 27.00
C ARG A 306 -10.68 7.55 25.98
N GLY A 307 -11.44 6.48 25.73
CA GLY A 307 -11.17 5.54 24.63
C GLY A 307 -10.83 6.30 23.36
N GLY A 308 -9.54 6.32 23.00
CA GLY A 308 -8.99 7.21 21.98
C GLY A 308 -9.57 6.84 20.64
N LEU A 309 -10.67 7.47 20.28
CA LEU A 309 -11.21 7.40 18.95
C LEU A 309 -10.43 8.38 18.09
N LEU A 310 -10.11 7.96 16.88
CA LEU A 310 -9.45 8.79 15.90
C LEU A 310 -10.31 10.02 15.66
N GLU A 311 -9.77 11.19 15.96
CA GLU A 311 -10.48 12.48 15.97
C GLU A 311 -11.41 12.64 14.76
N GLY A 312 -12.71 12.80 15.05
CA GLY A 312 -13.75 12.91 14.02
C GLY A 312 -14.23 11.58 13.44
N THR A 313 -13.95 10.44 14.08
CA THR A 313 -14.48 9.10 13.75
C THR A 313 -14.77 8.27 14.99
N ASP A 314 -15.49 7.17 14.81
CA ASP A 314 -15.68 6.12 15.82
C ASP A 314 -14.65 4.98 15.69
N ILE A 315 -13.54 5.22 14.97
CA ILE A 315 -12.48 4.22 14.79
C ILE A 315 -11.52 4.29 15.99
N PRO A 316 -11.24 3.16 16.67
CA PRO A 316 -10.26 3.15 17.75
C PRO A 316 -8.83 3.43 17.27
N ASP A 317 -8.11 4.34 17.92
CA ASP A 317 -6.73 4.71 17.59
C ASP A 317 -5.75 3.54 17.69
N TRP A 318 -6.00 2.58 18.59
CA TRP A 318 -5.17 1.38 18.74
C TRP A 318 -5.11 0.54 17.45
N LEU A 319 -6.06 0.71 16.54
CA LEU A 319 -6.02 0.06 15.23
C LEU A 319 -4.84 0.55 14.37
N GLY A 320 -4.40 1.80 14.53
CA GLY A 320 -3.14 2.29 13.97
C GLY A 320 -1.94 1.78 14.78
N ILE A 321 -2.07 1.89 16.11
CA ILE A 321 -1.30 1.20 17.16
C ILE A 321 -0.67 -0.14 16.72
N ILE A 322 -1.58 -1.09 16.53
CA ILE A 322 -1.29 -2.50 16.37
C ILE A 322 -0.56 -2.85 15.06
N ALA A 323 -0.53 -1.93 14.09
CA ALA A 323 0.24 -2.10 12.88
C ALA A 323 1.72 -2.37 13.19
N ALA A 324 2.29 -1.66 14.18
CA ALA A 324 3.69 -1.77 14.58
C ALA A 324 4.06 -3.18 15.08
N PRO A 325 3.43 -3.74 16.15
CA PRO A 325 3.76 -5.08 16.59
C PRO A 325 3.44 -6.16 15.56
N ILE A 326 2.42 -5.98 14.71
CA ILE A 326 2.13 -6.94 13.64
C ILE A 326 3.23 -6.92 12.58
N GLY A 327 3.55 -5.74 12.04
CA GLY A 327 4.56 -5.60 10.98
C GLY A 327 5.95 -6.03 11.43
N PHE A 328 6.39 -5.55 12.60
CA PHE A 328 7.68 -5.98 13.17
C PHE A 328 7.66 -7.44 13.61
N GLY A 329 6.54 -7.97 14.08
CA GLY A 329 6.41 -9.36 14.50
C GLY A 329 6.62 -10.32 13.34
N ILE A 330 5.96 -10.06 12.20
CA ILE A 330 6.15 -10.84 10.98
C ILE A 330 7.61 -10.75 10.50
N ALA A 331 8.18 -9.54 10.48
CA ALA A 331 9.57 -9.34 10.09
C ALA A 331 10.54 -10.10 11.02
N THR A 332 10.26 -10.13 12.33
CA THR A 332 11.04 -10.86 13.34
C THR A 332 11.09 -12.35 13.01
N PHE A 333 9.93 -12.97 12.76
CA PHE A 333 9.87 -14.40 12.43
C PHE A 333 10.60 -14.71 11.11
N ARG A 334 10.50 -13.84 10.11
CA ARG A 334 11.21 -13.99 8.83
C ARG A 334 12.72 -13.91 9.00
N PHE A 335 13.20 -12.88 9.70
CA PHE A 335 14.64 -12.72 9.94
C PHE A 335 15.20 -13.81 10.85
N LEU A 336 14.44 -14.27 11.85
CA LEU A 336 14.85 -15.40 12.68
C LEU A 336 14.94 -16.68 11.85
N GLY A 337 13.95 -16.96 11.00
CA GLY A 337 14.00 -18.07 10.06
C GLY A 337 15.19 -17.99 9.11
N ALA A 338 15.49 -16.80 8.58
CA ALA A 338 16.62 -16.56 7.70
C ALA A 338 17.96 -16.75 8.41
N ALA A 339 18.08 -16.30 9.66
CA ALA A 339 19.26 -16.51 10.48
C ALA A 339 19.53 -17.99 10.72
N ILE A 340 18.50 -18.73 11.17
CA ILE A 340 18.60 -20.17 11.43
C ILE A 340 18.96 -20.92 10.14
N SER A 341 18.30 -20.58 9.02
CA SER A 341 18.60 -21.19 7.72
C SER A 341 20.04 -20.93 7.29
N ALA A 342 20.52 -19.69 7.39
CA ALA A 342 21.89 -19.33 7.04
C ALA A 342 22.94 -20.08 7.87
N TYR A 343 22.71 -20.26 9.18
CA TYR A 343 23.62 -21.04 10.02
C TYR A 343 23.61 -22.53 9.69
N LEU A 344 22.48 -23.08 9.25
CA LEU A 344 22.34 -24.47 8.82
C LEU A 344 22.74 -24.70 7.34
N GLY A 345 23.14 -23.65 6.62
CA GLY A 345 23.49 -23.72 5.20
C GLY A 345 22.30 -23.88 4.26
N GLY A 346 21.10 -23.48 4.70
CA GLY A 346 19.92 -23.37 3.85
C GLY A 346 19.78 -21.98 3.20
N SER A 347 18.84 -21.87 2.25
CA SER A 347 18.61 -20.66 1.43
C SER A 347 17.35 -19.86 1.83
N TYR A 348 16.74 -20.13 2.98
CA TYR A 348 15.55 -19.37 3.37
C TYR A 348 15.95 -17.92 3.71
N GLY A 349 15.26 -16.96 3.07
CA GLY A 349 15.57 -15.53 3.18
C GLY A 349 16.56 -15.00 2.14
N GLU A 350 17.08 -15.83 1.23
CA GLU A 350 17.86 -15.38 0.09
C GLU A 350 16.99 -14.66 -0.96
N SER A 351 17.58 -13.71 -1.68
CA SER A 351 16.83 -12.94 -2.68
C SER A 351 16.73 -13.75 -3.97
N ALA A 352 15.54 -13.80 -4.58
CA ALA A 352 15.36 -14.46 -5.87
C ALA A 352 16.29 -13.88 -6.98
N ALA A 353 16.77 -12.65 -6.82
CA ALA A 353 17.73 -12.03 -7.74
C ALA A 353 19.15 -12.61 -7.62
N GLU A 354 19.58 -12.97 -6.41
CA GLU A 354 20.87 -13.64 -6.20
C GLU A 354 20.81 -15.10 -6.64
N GLU A 355 19.70 -15.80 -6.35
CA GLU A 355 19.46 -17.16 -6.87
C GLU A 355 19.53 -17.18 -8.40
N GLY A 356 18.83 -16.25 -9.07
CA GLY A 356 18.85 -16.17 -10.54
C GLY A 356 20.22 -15.80 -11.13
N MET A 357 21.03 -15.00 -10.43
CA MET A 357 22.41 -14.71 -10.87
C MET A 357 23.34 -15.90 -10.68
N GLU A 358 23.19 -16.66 -9.60
CA GLU A 358 24.00 -17.85 -9.34
C GLU A 358 23.66 -18.98 -10.32
N GLU A 359 22.37 -19.19 -10.61
CA GLU A 359 21.92 -20.11 -11.65
C GLU A 359 22.42 -19.69 -13.03
N ALA A 360 22.33 -18.40 -13.38
CA ALA A 360 22.86 -17.89 -14.64
C ALA A 360 24.37 -18.10 -14.76
N LYS A 361 25.13 -17.93 -13.67
CA LYS A 361 26.57 -18.25 -13.64
C LYS A 361 26.83 -19.74 -13.84
N LYS A 362 26.13 -20.60 -13.11
CA LYS A 362 26.25 -22.07 -13.25
C LYS A 362 25.93 -22.54 -14.67
N LEU A 363 24.89 -21.97 -15.30
CA LEU A 363 24.55 -22.25 -16.69
C LEU A 363 25.64 -21.79 -17.65
N ALA A 364 26.20 -20.59 -17.44
CA ALA A 364 27.30 -20.06 -18.26
C ALA A 364 28.59 -20.87 -18.10
N GLU A 365 28.87 -21.40 -16.90
CA GLU A 365 30.00 -22.28 -16.64
C GLU A 365 29.80 -23.67 -17.26
N ALA A 366 28.59 -24.24 -17.16
CA ALA A 366 28.25 -25.50 -17.82
C ALA A 366 28.41 -25.41 -19.35
N GLN A 367 27.99 -24.29 -19.95
CA GLN A 367 28.17 -24.05 -21.40
C GLN A 367 29.63 -23.92 -21.84
N LYS A 368 30.54 -23.56 -20.92
CA LYS A 368 31.99 -23.52 -21.20
C LYS A 368 32.66 -24.89 -21.06
N GLY A 369 31.99 -25.86 -20.44
CA GLY A 369 32.52 -27.19 -20.12
C GLY A 369 32.18 -28.28 -21.14
N GLU A 370 31.29 -28.03 -22.11
CA GLU A 370 31.05 -28.97 -23.22
C GLU A 370 32.17 -28.82 -24.27
N PRO A 371 33.06 -29.81 -24.45
CA PRO A 371 33.97 -29.82 -25.58
C PRO A 371 33.15 -29.90 -26.88
N ALA A 372 33.48 -29.02 -27.82
CA ALA A 372 32.81 -28.89 -29.13
C ALA A 372 32.90 -30.16 -29.98
#